data_AF-A0A1B6KJR8-F1
#
_entry.id   AF-A0A1B6KJR8-F1
#
_cell.length_a   1.000
_cell.length_b   1.000
_cell.length_c   1.000
_cell.angle_alpha   90.00
_cell.angle_beta   90.00
_cell.angle_gamma   90.00
#
_symmetry.space_group_name_H-M   'P 1'
#
loop_
_entity.id
_entity.type
_entity.pdbx_description
1 polymer ?
#
loop_
_entity_poly.entity_id
_entity_poly.type
_entity_poly.pdbx_seq_one_letter_code
_entity_poly.pdbx_strand_id
1 'polypeptide(L)'
;LVQVCQHTFCSILNVSKSRIQRLLKNQMNDMGSTPKEKRGGDRKTVLFFPKRQSVKSFIEKLAACESHYTRAKSKRQYLQSDLSVRKLWRMYNNQDNLDVALKVKYGYFRDIFVYDYNVSCGTP
;
A
#
# COMPACT_ATOMS: atom_id res chain seq x y z
N LEU A 1 -12.08 5.19 44.63
CA LEU A 1 -10.84 4.61 44.04
C LEU A 1 -10.14 3.80 45.12
N VAL A 2 -9.84 2.53 44.87
CA VAL A 2 -9.10 1.68 45.81
C VAL A 2 -7.60 1.91 45.60
N GLN A 3 -6.89 2.30 46.65
CA GLN A 3 -5.43 2.43 46.60
C GLN A 3 -4.78 1.07 46.87
N VAL A 4 -3.81 0.72 46.03
CA VAL A 4 -3.01 -0.51 46.18
C VAL A 4 -1.53 -0.14 46.19
N CYS A 5 -0.73 -0.87 46.98
CA CYS A 5 0.71 -0.60 46.99
C CYS A 5 1.36 -1.11 45.70
N GLN A 6 2.42 -0.42 45.26
CA GLN A 6 3.13 -0.73 44.01
C GLN A 6 3.62 -2.18 43.96
N HIS A 7 4.10 -2.71 45.10
CA HIS A 7 4.63 -4.07 45.19
C HIS A 7 3.54 -5.11 44.89
N THR A 8 2.39 -5.02 45.56
CA THR A 8 1.25 -5.91 45.33
C THR A 8 0.75 -5.84 43.89
N PHE A 9 0.63 -4.64 43.32
CA PHE A 9 0.22 -4.46 41.92
C PHE A 9 1.19 -5.14 40.93
N CYS A 10 2.50 -4.93 41.12
CA CYS A 10 3.53 -5.54 40.27
C CYS A 10 3.55 -7.07 40.41
N SER A 11 3.40 -7.58 41.65
CA SER A 11 3.40 -9.01 41.95
C SER A 11 2.19 -9.72 41.36
N ILE A 12 0.98 -9.19 41.56
CA ILE A 12 -0.27 -9.80 41.06
C ILE A 12 -0.29 -9.82 39.54
N LEU A 13 0.11 -8.72 38.88
CA LEU A 13 0.06 -8.62 37.42
C LEU A 13 1.31 -9.16 36.73
N ASN A 14 2.32 -9.58 37.51
CA ASN A 14 3.63 -10.00 37.03
C ASN A 14 4.26 -9.00 36.04
N VAL A 15 4.19 -7.71 36.39
CA VAL A 15 4.75 -6.61 35.59
C VAL A 15 5.86 -5.92 36.36
N SER A 16 6.97 -5.62 35.69
CA SER A 16 8.06 -4.87 36.30
C SER A 16 7.68 -3.43 36.62
N LYS A 17 8.17 -2.92 37.75
CA LYS A 17 8.08 -1.50 38.13
C LYS A 17 8.53 -0.57 36.99
N SER A 18 9.61 -0.92 36.30
CA SER A 18 10.16 -0.13 35.18
C SER A 18 9.18 0.00 34.01
N ARG A 19 8.40 -1.06 33.71
CA ARG A 19 7.39 -1.03 32.65
C ARG A 19 6.26 -0.05 32.99
N ILE A 20 5.79 -0.09 34.23
CA ILE A 20 4.71 0.79 34.72
C ILE A 20 5.17 2.25 34.72
N GLN A 21 6.36 2.54 35.26
CA GLN A 21 6.90 3.91 35.30
C GLN A 21 7.07 4.51 33.90
N ARG A 22 7.52 3.70 32.92
CA ARG A 22 7.65 4.15 31.53
C ARG A 22 6.29 4.47 30.90
N LEU A 23 5.28 3.63 31.16
CA LEU A 23 3.91 3.88 30.69
C LEU A 23 3.35 5.16 31.29
N LEU A 24 3.49 5.35 32.60
CA LEU A 24 3.05 6.58 33.28
C LEU A 24 3.74 7.81 32.72
N LYS A 25 5.06 7.78 32.54
CA LYS A 25 5.80 8.90 31.92
C LYS A 25 5.27 9.24 30.53
N ASN A 26 5.03 8.23 29.69
CA ASN A 26 4.50 8.45 28.35
C ASN A 26 3.05 8.96 28.36
N GLN A 27 2.21 8.46 29.26
CA GLN A 27 0.81 8.89 29.43
C GLN A 27 0.69 10.32 29.96
N MET A 28 1.56 10.72 30.89
CA MET A 28 1.57 12.07 31.45
C MET A 28 2.02 13.11 30.42
N ASN A 29 2.94 12.75 29.53
CA ASN A 29 3.36 13.63 28.44
C ASN A 29 2.26 13.86 27.39
N ASP A 30 1.39 12.87 27.15
CA ASP A 30 0.36 12.89 26.11
C ASP A 30 -1.04 13.27 26.65
N MET A 31 -1.10 14.00 27.79
CA MET A 31 -2.33 14.57 28.40
C MET A 31 -3.49 13.58 28.56
N GLY A 32 -3.19 12.32 28.89
CA GLY A 32 -4.21 11.29 29.12
C GLY A 32 -4.76 10.60 27.86
N SER A 33 -4.21 10.88 26.67
CA SER A 33 -4.51 10.09 25.48
C SER A 33 -3.84 8.71 25.55
N THR A 34 -4.49 7.67 25.01
CA THR A 34 -3.92 6.31 24.99
C THR A 34 -2.64 6.30 24.12
N PRO A 35 -1.55 5.62 24.52
CA PRO A 35 -0.30 5.66 23.76
C PRO A 35 -0.54 5.13 22.35
N LYS A 36 -0.08 5.88 21.33
CA LYS A 36 -0.18 5.42 19.94
C LYS A 36 0.61 4.11 19.77
N GLU A 37 -0.02 3.11 19.16
CA GLU A 37 0.65 1.85 18.79
C GLU A 37 1.81 2.13 17.83
N LYS A 38 3.01 1.65 18.18
CA LYS A 38 4.24 1.85 17.40
C LYS A 38 4.84 0.53 16.90
N ARG A 39 4.28 -0.62 17.26
CA ARG A 39 4.70 -1.94 16.79
C ARG A 39 4.39 -2.08 15.30
N GLY A 40 5.43 -2.38 14.51
CA GLY A 40 5.31 -2.78 13.12
C GLY A 40 4.35 -1.92 12.29
N GLY A 41 3.67 -2.58 11.35
CA GLY A 41 2.65 -1.99 10.49
C GLY A 41 3.19 -1.42 9.18
N ASP A 42 2.29 -1.31 8.22
CA ASP A 42 2.58 -0.69 6.94
C ASP A 42 2.67 0.83 7.10
N ARG A 43 3.86 1.36 6.82
CA ARG A 43 4.17 2.80 6.83
C ARG A 43 4.51 3.33 5.45
N LYS A 44 4.54 2.44 4.45
CA LYS A 44 5.04 2.74 3.11
C LYS A 44 3.89 2.99 2.16
N THR A 45 2.73 2.36 2.32
CA THR A 45 1.61 2.52 1.39
C THR A 45 1.19 3.98 1.20
N VAL A 46 1.19 4.80 2.26
CA VAL A 46 0.90 6.24 2.14
C VAL A 46 1.95 6.96 1.28
N LEU A 47 3.22 6.61 1.43
CA LEU A 47 4.31 7.19 0.62
C LEU A 47 4.25 6.75 -0.86
N PHE A 48 3.74 5.54 -1.12
CA PHE A 48 3.60 5.00 -2.48
C PHE A 48 2.26 5.35 -3.13
N PHE A 49 1.34 5.98 -2.42
CA PHE A 49 0.02 6.35 -2.94
C PHE A 49 0.11 7.20 -4.23
N PRO A 50 0.94 8.25 -4.32
CA PRO A 50 1.05 9.05 -5.56
C PRO A 50 1.56 8.22 -6.74
N LYS A 51 2.55 7.35 -6.50
CA LYS A 51 3.09 6.42 -7.50
C LYS A 51 2.02 5.45 -7.99
N ARG A 52 1.27 4.86 -7.06
CA ARG A 52 0.19 3.93 -7.40
C ARG A 52 -0.86 4.62 -8.26
N GLN A 53 -1.29 5.82 -7.86
CA GLN A 53 -2.29 6.57 -8.61
C GLN A 53 -1.80 6.95 -10.01
N SER A 54 -0.55 7.41 -10.13
CA SER A 54 0.06 7.74 -11.42
C SER A 54 0.11 6.53 -12.37
N VAL A 55 0.51 5.36 -11.88
CA VAL A 55 0.51 4.11 -12.67
C VAL A 55 -0.91 3.72 -13.09
N LYS A 56 -1.88 3.80 -12.18
CA LYS A 56 -3.29 3.51 -12.48
C LYS A 56 -3.84 4.40 -13.59
N SER A 57 -3.64 5.71 -13.46
CA SER A 57 -4.07 6.68 -14.47
C SER A 57 -3.40 6.45 -15.83
N PHE A 58 -2.17 5.92 -15.86
CA PHE A 58 -1.55 5.49 -17.12
C PHE A 58 -2.24 4.26 -17.72
N ILE A 59 -2.51 3.23 -16.92
CA ILE A 59 -3.16 1.99 -17.37
C ILE A 59 -4.59 2.26 -17.87
N GLU A 60 -5.34 3.09 -17.18
CA GLU A 60 -6.71 3.47 -17.56
C GLU A 60 -6.78 4.18 -18.92
N LYS A 61 -5.77 5.00 -19.25
CA LYS A 61 -5.65 5.63 -20.58
C LYS A 61 -5.42 4.60 -21.69
N LEU A 62 -4.79 3.46 -21.39
CA LEU A 62 -4.54 2.39 -22.36
C LEU A 62 -5.78 1.49 -22.55
N ALA A 63 -6.52 1.24 -21.48
CA ALA A 63 -7.65 0.32 -21.45
C ALA A 63 -8.96 0.91 -22.04
N ALA A 64 -8.98 2.18 -22.42
CA ALA A 64 -10.10 2.80 -23.12
C ALA A 64 -10.33 2.25 -24.55
N CYS A 65 -9.43 1.41 -25.08
CA CYS A 65 -9.67 0.67 -26.32
C CYS A 65 -10.73 -0.41 -26.08
N GLU A 66 -11.92 -0.21 -26.66
CA GLU A 66 -13.02 -1.17 -26.64
C GLU A 66 -12.57 -2.56 -27.13
N SER A 67 -12.97 -3.59 -26.39
CA SER A 67 -12.75 -4.98 -26.77
C SER A 67 -13.61 -5.32 -27.99
N HIS A 68 -13.08 -5.04 -29.17
CA HIS A 68 -13.72 -5.25 -30.48
C HIS A 68 -14.13 -6.71 -30.76
N TYR A 69 -13.65 -7.65 -29.94
CA TYR A 69 -13.94 -9.08 -29.99
C TYR A 69 -14.16 -9.62 -28.57
N THR A 70 -15.36 -9.48 -28.01
CA THR A 70 -15.73 -10.27 -26.81
C THR A 70 -16.86 -11.23 -27.13
N ARG A 71 -16.52 -12.52 -27.09
CA ARG A 71 -17.44 -13.63 -26.86
C ARG A 71 -18.12 -13.36 -25.52
N ALA A 72 -19.45 -13.36 -25.47
CA ALA A 72 -20.31 -12.89 -24.37
C ALA A 72 -20.11 -13.51 -22.95
N LYS A 73 -19.05 -14.29 -22.71
CA LYS A 73 -18.83 -15.06 -21.46
C LYS A 73 -17.57 -14.69 -20.67
N SER A 74 -16.65 -13.86 -21.18
CA SER A 74 -15.44 -13.43 -20.44
C SER A 74 -15.36 -11.92 -20.26
N LYS A 75 -15.07 -11.47 -19.04
CA LYS A 75 -14.82 -10.06 -18.67
C LYS A 75 -13.34 -9.64 -18.81
N ARG A 76 -12.47 -10.53 -19.31
CA ARG A 76 -11.04 -10.26 -19.45
C ARG A 76 -10.78 -9.36 -20.64
N GLN A 77 -10.12 -8.24 -20.42
CA GLN A 77 -9.74 -7.30 -21.47
C GLN A 77 -8.36 -7.67 -22.02
N TYR A 78 -8.18 -7.53 -23.32
CA TYR A 78 -6.93 -7.83 -24.00
C TYR A 78 -6.37 -6.55 -24.64
N LEU A 79 -5.12 -6.23 -24.33
CA LEU A 79 -4.35 -5.22 -25.06
C LEU A 79 -3.74 -5.85 -26.31
N GLN A 80 -3.34 -5.01 -27.27
CA GLN A 80 -2.68 -5.44 -28.50
C GLN A 80 -1.52 -6.41 -28.19
N SER A 81 -1.37 -7.45 -29.01
CA SER A 81 -0.43 -8.56 -28.77
C SER A 81 1.04 -8.14 -28.86
N ASP A 82 1.34 -7.01 -29.50
CA ASP A 82 2.67 -6.43 -29.58
C ASP A 82 3.08 -5.70 -28.29
N LEU A 83 2.11 -5.26 -27.48
CA LEU A 83 2.35 -4.67 -26.17
C LEU A 83 2.64 -5.78 -25.17
N SER A 84 3.70 -5.60 -24.37
CA SER A 84 3.97 -6.44 -23.20
C SER A 84 3.98 -5.57 -21.95
N VAL A 85 3.70 -6.16 -20.79
CA VAL A 85 3.78 -5.44 -19.49
C VAL A 85 5.14 -4.75 -19.31
N ARG A 86 6.21 -5.34 -19.84
CA ARG A 86 7.56 -4.74 -19.82
C ARG A 86 7.67 -3.52 -20.75
N LYS A 87 7.08 -3.57 -21.94
CA LYS A 87 7.00 -2.40 -22.85
C LYS A 87 6.15 -1.29 -22.23
N LEU A 88 4.99 -1.63 -21.66
CA LEU A 88 4.12 -0.68 -20.96
C LEU A 88 4.83 0.03 -19.80
N TRP A 89 5.57 -0.72 -18.98
CA TRP A 89 6.40 -0.15 -17.93
C TRP A 89 7.47 0.82 -18.46
N ARG A 90 8.14 0.47 -19.57
CA ARG A 90 9.11 1.36 -20.23
C ARG A 90 8.43 2.63 -20.75
N MET A 91 7.28 2.48 -21.39
CA MET A 91 6.49 3.61 -21.90
C MET A 91 6.09 4.54 -20.77
N TYR A 92 5.62 4.00 -19.63
CA TYR A 92 5.31 4.79 -18.44
C TYR A 92 6.53 5.56 -17.93
N ASN A 93 7.64 4.88 -17.66
CA ASN A 93 8.83 5.51 -17.05
C ASN A 93 9.57 6.49 -17.99
N ASN A 94 9.35 6.39 -19.30
CA ASN A 94 9.97 7.24 -20.33
C ASN A 94 9.07 8.39 -20.79
N GLN A 95 7.93 8.64 -20.14
CA GLN A 95 7.12 9.82 -20.43
C GLN A 95 7.90 11.10 -20.12
N ASP A 96 7.96 12.02 -21.07
CA ASP A 96 8.70 13.29 -20.93
C ASP A 96 8.18 14.16 -19.78
N ASN A 97 6.87 14.09 -19.51
CA ASN A 97 6.19 14.85 -18.46
C ASN A 97 6.07 14.11 -17.12
N LEU A 98 6.72 12.95 -16.96
CA LEU A 98 6.64 12.19 -15.72
C LEU A 98 7.71 12.67 -14.73
N ASP A 99 7.25 13.13 -13.57
CA ASP A 99 8.12 13.45 -12.44
C ASP A 99 9.00 12.23 -12.08
N VAL A 100 10.30 12.47 -11.90
CA VAL A 100 11.27 11.47 -11.45
C VAL A 100 10.81 10.79 -10.16
N ALA A 101 10.16 11.53 -9.26
CA ALA A 101 9.62 10.99 -8.02
C ALA A 101 8.50 9.96 -8.25
N LEU A 102 7.83 9.96 -9.40
CA LEU A 102 6.75 9.02 -9.73
C LEU A 102 7.24 7.75 -10.46
N LYS A 103 8.49 7.73 -10.94
CA LYS A 103 9.05 6.53 -11.59
C LYS A 103 9.01 5.31 -10.66
N VAL A 104 8.67 4.15 -11.24
CA VAL A 104 8.50 2.90 -10.49
C VAL A 104 9.38 1.78 -11.06
N LYS A 105 9.67 0.78 -10.21
CA LYS A 105 10.33 -0.45 -10.64
C LYS A 105 9.33 -1.34 -11.38
N TYR A 106 9.84 -2.19 -12.27
CA TYR A 106 9.03 -3.11 -13.06
C TYR A 106 8.10 -3.99 -12.21
N GLY A 107 8.61 -4.60 -11.12
CA GLY A 107 7.79 -5.46 -10.25
C GLY A 107 6.56 -4.72 -9.70
N TYR A 108 6.76 -3.50 -9.20
CA TYR A 108 5.68 -2.65 -8.68
C TYR A 108 4.64 -2.30 -9.76
N PHE A 109 5.08 -1.96 -10.97
CA PHE A 109 4.18 -1.71 -12.09
C PHE A 109 3.38 -2.96 -12.46
N ARG A 110 4.06 -4.12 -12.57
CA ARG A 110 3.45 -5.40 -12.90
C ARG A 110 2.41 -5.80 -11.86
N ASP A 111 2.68 -5.61 -10.58
CA ASP A 111 1.74 -5.97 -9.51
C ASP A 111 0.47 -5.14 -9.61
N ILE A 112 0.57 -3.82 -9.83
CA ILE A 112 -0.59 -2.97 -10.09
C ILE A 112 -1.34 -3.46 -11.34
N PHE A 113 -0.63 -3.71 -12.44
CA PHE A 113 -1.23 -4.16 -13.69
C PHE A 113 -1.98 -5.51 -13.56
N VAL A 114 -1.44 -6.47 -12.82
CA VAL A 114 -2.00 -7.83 -12.70
C VAL A 114 -3.09 -7.92 -11.64
N TYR A 115 -2.92 -7.25 -10.50
CA TYR A 115 -3.82 -7.41 -9.35
C TYR A 115 -4.92 -6.34 -9.30
N ASP A 116 -4.68 -5.13 -9.82
CA ASP A 116 -5.69 -4.08 -9.85
C ASP A 116 -6.54 -4.11 -11.14
N TYR A 117 -6.06 -4.75 -12.21
CA TYR A 117 -6.73 -4.78 -13.51
C TYR A 117 -6.88 -6.22 -14.06
N ASN A 118 -8.05 -6.57 -14.59
CA ASN A 118 -8.30 -7.85 -15.27
C ASN A 118 -7.91 -7.78 -16.77
N VAL A 119 -6.69 -7.33 -17.04
CA VAL A 119 -6.17 -7.07 -18.39
C VAL A 119 -4.97 -7.98 -18.68
N SER A 120 -4.87 -8.52 -19.91
CA SER A 120 -3.64 -9.17 -20.39
C SER A 120 -3.18 -8.67 -21.73
N CYS A 121 -1.88 -8.82 -21.98
CA CYS A 121 -1.29 -8.68 -23.30
C CYS A 121 -1.44 -9.99 -24.09
N GLY A 122 -2.04 -9.96 -25.29
CA GLY A 122 -2.17 -11.13 -26.17
C GLY A 122 -3.58 -11.38 -26.68
N THR A 123 -3.77 -12.44 -27.48
CA THR A 123 -5.08 -12.94 -27.88
C THR A 123 -5.50 -14.14 -27.04
N PRO A 124 -6.82 -14.35 -26.80
CA PRO A 124 -7.34 -15.50 -26.07
C PRO A 124 -7.03 -16.84 -26.75
#